data_AF-A0A3C0YMJ4-F1
#
_entry.id   AF-A0A3C0YMJ4-F1
#
_cell.length_a   1.000
_cell.length_b   1.000
_cell.length_c   1.000
_cell.angle_alpha   90.00
_cell.angle_beta   90.00
_cell.angle_gamma   90.00
#
_symmetry.space_group_name_H-M   'P 1'
#
loop_
_entity.id
_entity.type
_entity.pdbx_description
1 polymer ?
#
loop_
_entity_poly.entity_id
_entity_poly.type
_entity_poly.pdbx_seq_one_letter_code
_entity_poly.pdbx_strand_id
1 'polypeptide(L)'
;MIAIENNQPLTWLDILGFSLTLFGIAYESIADYQLMQFKNDIKNRGKLLQSGLWKFSRHPNYFGELLVWWGFFITTLATGIYFNLIAPLLMTFLILKFSGVTLLEANLIKKLDGYNNYKKKVNTLIPRFWRT
;
A
#
# COMPACT_ATOMS: atom_id res chain seq x y z
N MET A 1 -24.44 -27.10 8.75
CA MET A 1 -23.67 -25.85 8.73
C MET A 1 -23.75 -25.31 10.16
N ILE A 2 -22.71 -25.51 10.98
CA ILE A 2 -22.70 -25.04 12.37
C ILE A 2 -22.32 -23.56 12.30
N ALA A 3 -23.27 -22.66 12.56
CA ALA A 3 -22.95 -21.26 12.81
C ALA A 3 -22.21 -21.23 14.15
N ILE A 4 -20.93 -20.83 14.13
CA ILE A 4 -20.20 -20.53 15.34
C ILE A 4 -20.78 -19.19 15.84
N GLU A 5 -21.72 -19.24 16.77
CA GLU A 5 -22.16 -18.05 17.50
C GLU A 5 -21.01 -17.59 18.40
N ASN A 6 -20.25 -16.62 17.92
CA ASN A 6 -19.28 -15.91 18.73
C ASN A 6 -20.03 -14.77 19.44
N ASN A 7 -20.44 -14.99 20.69
CA ASN A 7 -21.24 -14.04 21.47
C ASN A 7 -20.43 -12.86 22.04
N GLN A 8 -19.24 -12.61 21.49
CA GLN A 8 -18.38 -11.50 21.89
C GLN A 8 -18.86 -10.22 21.18
N PRO A 9 -19.17 -9.15 21.93
CA PRO A 9 -19.58 -7.89 21.32
C PRO A 9 -18.43 -7.30 20.51
N LEU A 10 -18.76 -6.66 19.38
CA LEU A 10 -17.77 -5.92 18.60
C LEU A 10 -17.11 -4.85 19.47
N THR A 11 -15.79 -4.90 19.52
CA THR A 11 -14.99 -3.92 20.22
C THR A 11 -14.68 -2.73 19.30
N TRP A 12 -14.24 -1.62 19.88
CA TRP A 12 -13.76 -0.47 19.08
C TRP A 12 -12.52 -0.83 18.24
N LEU A 13 -11.74 -1.83 18.65
CA LEU A 13 -10.61 -2.36 17.88
C LEU A 13 -11.07 -3.08 16.62
N ASP A 14 -12.18 -3.82 16.68
CA ASP A 14 -12.76 -4.48 15.50
C ASP A 14 -13.20 -3.45 14.47
N ILE A 15 -13.90 -2.40 14.94
CA ILE A 15 -14.35 -1.29 14.09
C ILE A 15 -13.15 -0.56 13.47
N LEU A 16 -12.13 -0.26 14.28
CA LEU A 16 -10.93 0.44 13.81
C LEU A 16 -10.15 -0.40 12.79
N GLY A 17 -9.88 -1.66 13.10
CA GLY A 17 -9.16 -2.57 12.22
C GLY A 17 -9.88 -2.78 10.89
N PHE A 18 -11.19 -3.03 10.94
CA PHE A 18 -12.02 -3.19 9.75
C PHE A 18 -12.06 -1.91 8.90
N SER A 19 -12.22 -0.74 9.53
CA SER A 19 -12.22 0.54 8.82
C SER A 19 -10.87 0.80 8.14
N LEU A 20 -9.76 0.47 8.81
CA LEU A 20 -8.42 0.62 8.26
C LEU A 20 -8.19 -0.32 7.07
N THR A 21 -8.63 -1.56 7.19
CA THR A 21 -8.57 -2.54 6.10
C THR A 21 -9.38 -2.08 4.89
N LEU A 22 -10.62 -1.64 5.08
CA LEU A 22 -11.47 -1.18 3.97
C LEU A 22 -10.86 0.06 3.29
N PHE A 23 -10.34 0.99 4.08
CA PHE A 23 -9.61 2.14 3.54
C PHE A 23 -8.37 1.73 2.75
N GLY A 24 -7.59 0.77 3.26
CA GLY A 24 -6.42 0.21 2.57
C GLY A 24 -6.76 -0.39 1.21
N ILE A 25 -7.80 -1.24 1.15
CA ILE A 25 -8.29 -1.86 -0.09
C ILE A 25 -8.71 -0.79 -1.10
N ALA A 26 -9.48 0.21 -0.65
CA ALA A 26 -9.92 1.30 -1.53
C ALA A 26 -8.73 2.11 -2.07
N TYR A 27 -7.77 2.45 -1.20
CA TYR A 27 -6.59 3.22 -1.57
C TYR A 27 -5.72 2.46 -2.58
N GLU A 28 -5.48 1.17 -2.34
CA GLU A 28 -4.74 0.28 -3.25
C GLU A 28 -5.42 0.17 -4.61
N SER A 29 -6.73 -0.12 -4.62
CA SER A 29 -7.53 -0.27 -5.84
C SER A 29 -7.52 1.00 -6.69
N ILE A 30 -7.63 2.17 -6.06
CA ILE A 30 -7.58 3.47 -6.77
C ILE A 30 -6.18 3.70 -7.35
N ALA A 31 -5.12 3.39 -6.60
CA ALA A 31 -3.74 3.56 -7.05
C ALA A 31 -3.43 2.67 -8.26
N ASP A 32 -3.83 1.40 -8.22
CA ASP A 32 -3.64 0.46 -9.31
C ASP A 32 -4.49 0.80 -10.53
N TYR A 33 -5.73 1.25 -10.32
CA TYR A 33 -6.57 1.73 -11.42
C TYR A 33 -5.94 2.93 -12.14
N GLN A 34 -5.41 3.92 -11.39
CA GLN A 34 -4.70 5.06 -11.97
C GLN A 34 -3.47 4.61 -12.79
N LEU A 35 -2.70 3.65 -12.27
CA LEU A 35 -1.54 3.12 -12.96
C LEU A 35 -1.91 2.35 -14.23
N MET A 36 -2.96 1.53 -14.17
CA MET A 36 -3.47 0.76 -15.30
C MET A 36 -3.91 1.70 -16.43
N GLN A 37 -4.73 2.70 -16.11
CA GLN A 37 -5.19 3.69 -17.09
C GLN A 37 -4.02 4.45 -17.71
N PHE A 38 -3.01 4.83 -16.91
CA PHE A 38 -1.83 5.51 -17.42
C PHE A 38 -1.01 4.65 -18.39
N LYS A 39 -0.81 3.36 -18.05
CA LYS A 39 -0.03 2.42 -18.89
C LYS A 39 -0.73 2.05 -20.19
N ASN A 40 -2.07 2.05 -20.22
CA ASN A 40 -2.86 1.71 -21.41
C ASN A 40 -2.79 2.78 -22.51
N ASP A 41 -2.42 4.03 -22.20
CA ASP A 41 -2.25 5.08 -23.19
C ASP A 41 -0.83 5.04 -23.81
N ILE A 42 -0.77 4.84 -25.13
CA ILE A 42 0.48 4.81 -25.88
C ILE A 42 1.30 6.10 -25.75
N LYS A 43 0.64 7.25 -25.54
CA LYS A 43 1.29 8.56 -25.36
C LYS A 43 2.06 8.67 -24.05
N ASN A 44 1.81 7.76 -23.11
CA ASN A 44 2.47 7.68 -21.81
C ASN A 44 3.64 6.70 -21.78
N ARG A 45 3.95 6.03 -22.90
CA ARG A 45 5.15 5.19 -23.00
C ARG A 45 6.39 6.02 -22.69
N GLY A 46 7.21 5.53 -21.76
CA GLY A 46 8.43 6.22 -21.33
C GLY A 46 8.18 7.42 -20.41
N LYS A 47 6.97 7.62 -19.88
CA LYS A 47 6.65 8.70 -18.94
C LYS A 47 6.36 8.14 -17.54
N LEU A 48 6.42 9.03 -16.55
CA LEU A 48 6.08 8.73 -15.16
C LEU A 48 4.70 9.28 -14.84
N LEU A 49 3.88 8.47 -14.16
CA LEU A 49 2.64 8.94 -13.56
C LEU A 49 2.98 9.77 -12.32
N GLN A 50 2.64 11.05 -12.35
CA GLN A 50 2.91 12.01 -11.27
C GLN A 50 1.64 12.74 -10.79
N SER A 51 0.46 12.22 -11.15
CA SER A 51 -0.85 12.75 -10.77
C SER A 51 -1.62 11.76 -9.89
N GLY A 52 -2.78 12.17 -9.37
CA GLY A 52 -3.59 11.30 -8.49
C GLY A 52 -2.85 10.95 -7.20
N LEU A 53 -2.89 9.68 -6.78
CA LEU A 53 -2.20 9.18 -5.59
C LEU A 53 -0.68 9.10 -5.79
N TRP A 54 -0.24 8.94 -7.03
CA TRP A 54 1.18 8.80 -7.42
C TRP A 54 1.98 10.09 -7.29
N LYS A 55 1.32 11.24 -7.04
CA LYS A 55 2.00 12.49 -6.70
C LYS A 55 2.54 12.50 -5.26
N PHE A 56 1.95 11.70 -4.37
CA PHE A 56 2.28 11.70 -2.94
C PHE A 56 3.31 10.65 -2.55
N SER A 57 3.36 9.53 -3.28
CA SER A 57 4.29 8.42 -3.06
C SER A 57 4.61 7.74 -4.39
N ARG A 58 5.78 7.09 -4.49
CA ARG A 58 6.14 6.30 -5.68
C ARG A 58 5.37 4.99 -5.80
N HIS A 59 4.89 4.43 -4.69
CA HIS A 59 4.12 3.19 -4.66
C HIS A 59 2.91 3.36 -3.72
N PRO A 60 1.92 4.17 -4.11
CA PRO A 60 0.73 4.40 -3.29
C PRO A 60 -0.07 3.09 -3.09
N ASN A 61 -0.07 2.19 -4.06
CA ASN A 61 -0.72 0.88 -3.94
C ASN A 61 -0.17 0.08 -2.75
N TYR A 62 1.15 0.06 -2.56
CA TYR A 62 1.77 -0.64 -1.43
C TYR A 62 1.45 0.00 -0.07
N PHE A 63 1.19 1.31 -0.03
CA PHE A 63 0.69 1.93 1.19
C PHE A 63 -0.70 1.40 1.55
N GLY A 64 -1.58 1.21 0.55
CA GLY A 64 -2.87 0.55 0.74
C GLY A 64 -2.72 -0.88 1.28
N GLU A 65 -1.82 -1.66 0.68
CA GLU A 65 -1.52 -3.03 1.13
C GLU A 65 -1.04 -3.06 2.60
N LEU A 66 -0.15 -2.14 2.99
CA LEU A 66 0.28 -2.01 4.40
C LEU A 66 -0.91 -1.74 5.32
N LEU A 67 -1.81 -0.82 4.97
CA LEU A 67 -3.00 -0.51 5.78
C LEU A 67 -3.90 -1.72 5.95
N VAL A 68 -4.03 -2.58 4.93
CA VAL A 68 -4.77 -3.84 5.02
C VAL A 68 -4.18 -4.77 6.08
N TRP A 69 -2.88 -5.01 6.02
CA TRP A 69 -2.20 -5.91 6.96
C TRP A 69 -2.20 -5.39 8.40
N TRP A 70 -1.99 -4.08 8.56
CA TRP A 70 -2.09 -3.44 9.87
C TRP A 70 -3.53 -3.41 10.40
N GLY A 71 -4.54 -3.25 9.52
CA GLY A 71 -5.96 -3.33 9.89
C GLY A 71 -6.35 -4.72 10.41
N PHE A 72 -5.93 -5.79 9.71
CA PHE A 72 -6.14 -7.16 10.19
C PHE A 72 -5.49 -7.40 11.54
N PHE A 73 -4.26 -6.93 11.74
CA PHE A 73 -3.60 -7.06 13.03
C PHE A 73 -4.37 -6.34 14.15
N ILE A 74 -4.86 -5.12 13.90
CA ILE A 74 -5.67 -4.36 14.88
C ILE A 74 -6.94 -5.12 15.25
N THR A 75 -7.64 -5.72 14.29
CA THR A 75 -8.81 -6.57 14.58
C THR A 75 -8.41 -7.76 15.47
N THR A 76 -7.25 -8.37 15.25
CA THR A 76 -6.80 -9.49 16.10
C THR A 76 -6.38 -9.08 17.52
N LEU A 77 -6.12 -7.79 17.77
CA LEU A 77 -5.84 -7.33 19.14
C LEU A 77 -7.05 -7.50 20.06
N ALA A 78 -8.27 -7.44 19.52
CA ALA A 78 -9.50 -7.65 20.28
C ALA A 78 -9.60 -9.07 20.88
N THR A 79 -8.88 -10.04 20.32
CA THR A 79 -8.88 -11.44 20.79
C THR A 79 -7.76 -11.74 21.79
N GLY A 80 -6.87 -10.78 22.08
CA GLY A 80 -5.69 -10.97 22.93
C GLY A 80 -4.56 -11.78 22.28
N ILE A 81 -4.66 -12.10 20.99
CA ILE A 81 -3.65 -12.88 20.25
C ILE A 81 -2.63 -11.91 19.61
N TYR A 82 -1.61 -11.54 20.38
CA TYR A 82 -0.58 -10.59 19.94
C TYR A 82 0.43 -11.18 18.94
N PHE A 83 0.54 -12.50 18.83
CA PHE A 83 1.47 -13.18 17.92
C PHE A 83 1.20 -12.85 16.44
N ASN A 84 -0.02 -12.41 16.10
CA ASN A 84 -0.39 -11.99 14.75
C ASN A 84 0.34 -10.74 14.26
N LEU A 85 1.11 -10.07 15.11
CA LEU A 85 2.02 -8.97 14.73
C LEU A 85 3.08 -9.40 13.70
N ILE A 86 3.39 -10.69 13.62
CA ILE A 86 4.34 -11.22 12.65
C ILE A 86 3.88 -10.95 11.21
N ALA A 87 2.57 -11.06 10.93
CA ALA A 87 2.04 -10.88 9.58
C ALA A 87 2.27 -9.47 9.01
N PRO A 88 1.83 -8.37 9.66
CA PRO A 88 2.09 -7.02 9.14
C PRO A 88 3.57 -6.65 9.15
N LEU A 89 4.37 -7.14 10.11
CA LEU A 89 5.81 -6.90 10.12
C LEU A 89 6.52 -7.59 8.96
N LEU A 90 6.19 -8.86 8.70
CA LEU A 90 6.73 -9.62 7.59
C LEU A 90 6.32 -8.97 6.27
N MET A 91 5.04 -8.60 6.10
CA MET A 91 4.59 -7.93 4.88
C MET A 91 5.24 -6.57 4.70
N THR A 92 5.39 -5.78 5.76
CA THR A 92 6.15 -4.52 5.71
C THR A 92 7.60 -4.75 5.29
N PHE A 93 8.25 -5.78 5.84
CA PHE A 93 9.62 -6.14 5.49
C PHE A 93 9.73 -6.59 4.01
N LEU A 94 8.85 -7.49 3.56
CA LEU A 94 8.82 -7.98 2.19
C LEU A 94 8.58 -6.83 1.21
N ILE A 95 7.64 -5.93 1.51
CA ILE A 95 7.36 -4.76 0.69
C ILE A 95 8.59 -3.83 0.60
N LEU A 96 9.30 -3.61 1.71
CA LEU A 96 10.46 -2.72 1.74
C LEU A 96 11.73 -3.33 1.10
N LYS A 97 11.98 -4.62 1.32
CA LYS A 97 13.24 -5.29 0.98
C LYS A 97 13.18 -6.13 -0.28
N PHE A 98 12.06 -6.81 -0.50
CA PHE A 98 11.90 -7.85 -1.52
C PHE A 98 10.82 -7.55 -2.55
N SER A 99 10.07 -6.46 -2.40
CA SER A 99 9.11 -6.11 -3.43
C SER A 99 9.85 -5.81 -4.73
N GLY A 100 9.16 -6.11 -5.82
CA GLY A 100 9.62 -5.79 -7.16
C GLY A 100 9.99 -4.32 -7.34
N VAL A 101 9.76 -3.40 -6.39
CA VAL A 101 10.18 -1.99 -6.45
C VAL A 101 11.67 -1.85 -6.62
N THR A 102 12.52 -2.59 -5.92
CA THR A 102 13.97 -2.42 -6.06
C THR A 102 14.45 -2.85 -7.47
N LEU A 103 13.88 -3.94 -7.99
CA LEU A 103 14.13 -4.46 -9.35
C LEU A 103 13.46 -3.62 -10.46
N LEU A 104 12.26 -3.12 -10.20
CA LEU A 104 11.48 -2.26 -11.09
C LEU A 104 12.13 -0.89 -11.16
N GLU A 105 12.51 -0.29 -10.04
CA GLU A 105 13.29 0.94 -9.99
C GLU A 105 14.65 0.77 -10.67
N ALA A 106 15.36 -0.34 -10.46
CA ALA A 106 16.62 -0.60 -11.16
C ALA A 106 16.44 -0.66 -12.69
N ASN A 107 15.31 -1.20 -13.17
CA ASN A 107 14.96 -1.20 -14.59
C ASN A 107 14.46 0.17 -15.08
N LEU A 108 13.75 0.94 -14.25
CA LEU A 108 13.27 2.29 -14.58
C LEU A 108 14.44 3.29 -14.64
N ILE A 109 15.45 3.17 -13.77
CA ILE A 109 16.70 3.94 -13.83
C ILE A 109 17.40 3.73 -15.17
N LYS A 110 17.33 2.52 -15.76
CA LYS A 110 17.95 2.21 -17.05
C LYS A 110 17.12 2.66 -18.26
N LYS A 111 15.80 2.84 -18.10
CA LYS A 111 14.87 3.12 -19.21
C LYS A 111 14.39 4.57 -19.28
N LEU A 112 14.49 5.33 -18.19
CA LEU A 112 13.89 6.65 -18.08
C LEU A 112 14.94 7.71 -17.67
N ASP A 113 15.26 8.60 -18.61
CA ASP A 113 16.08 9.78 -18.33
C ASP A 113 15.40 10.65 -17.28
N GLY A 114 16.11 10.96 -16.18
CA GLY A 114 15.60 11.79 -15.08
C GLY A 114 15.00 11.02 -13.90
N TYR A 115 14.87 9.69 -13.96
CA TYR A 115 14.33 8.89 -12.83
C TYR A 115 15.18 9.02 -11.56
N ASN A 116 16.50 9.21 -11.69
CA ASN A 116 17.40 9.44 -10.56
C ASN A 116 17.05 10.73 -9.78
N ASN A 117 16.63 11.79 -10.48
CA ASN A 117 16.18 13.03 -9.83
C ASN A 117 14.80 12.87 -9.18
N TYR A 118 13.92 12.05 -9.75
CA TYR A 118 12.63 11.71 -9.16
C TYR A 118 12.78 10.86 -7.88
N LYS A 119 13.64 9.83 -7.91
CA LYS A 119 13.94 8.95 -6.77
C LYS A 119 14.50 9.70 -5.57
N LYS A 120 15.34 10.72 -5.79
CA LYS A 120 15.87 11.58 -4.72
C LYS A 120 14.81 12.49 -4.09
N LYS A 121 13.75 12.83 -4.84
CA LYS A 121 12.73 13.78 -4.39
C LYS A 121 11.60 13.07 -3.66
N VAL A 122 11.03 12.00 -4.19
CA VAL A 122 9.80 11.38 -3.65
C VAL A 122 10.16 10.29 -2.63
N ASN A 123 9.31 9.99 -1.64
CA ASN A 123 9.53 8.85 -0.74
C ASN A 123 8.97 7.57 -1.38
N THR A 124 9.56 6.40 -1.07
CA THR A 124 9.20 5.12 -1.71
C THR A 124 7.77 4.68 -1.37
N LEU A 125 7.36 4.86 -0.11
CA LEU A 125 6.14 4.25 0.42
C LEU A 125 5.22 5.25 1.13
N ILE A 126 5.75 6.04 2.07
CA ILE A 126 4.92 6.93 2.89
C ILE A 126 4.47 8.14 2.08
N PRO A 127 3.15 8.35 1.88
CA PRO A 127 2.61 9.52 1.21
C PRO A 127 3.06 10.79 1.94
N ARG A 128 3.68 11.72 1.21
CA ARG A 128 4.08 13.01 1.76
C ARG A 128 3.03 14.05 1.35
N PHE A 129 2.10 14.35 2.25
CA PHE A 129 0.99 15.29 2.01
C PHE A 129 1.43 16.78 1.90
N TRP A 130 2.68 17.09 2.24
CA TRP A 130 3.18 18.46 2.46
C TRP A 130 3.89 19.11 1.26
N ARG A 131 3.74 18.57 0.05
CA ARG A 131 4.47 19.06 -1.12
C ARG A 131 3.55 19.81 -2.06
N THR A 132 3.45 21.12 -1.82
CA THR A 132 3.03 22.15 -2.80
C THR A 132 4.13 22.38 -3.82
#